data_AF-A0A7H8GLR2-F1
#
_entry.id   AF-A0A7H8GLR2-F1
#
_cell.length_a   1.000
_cell.length_b   1.000
_cell.length_c   1.000
_cell.angle_alpha   90.00
_cell.angle_beta   90.00
_cell.angle_gamma   90.00
#
_symmetry.space_group_name_H-M   'P 1'
#
loop_
_entity.id
_entity.type
_entity.pdbx_description
1 polymer ?
#
loop_
_entity_poly.entity_id
_entity_poly.type
_entity_poly.pdbx_seq_one_letter_code
_entity_poly.pdbx_strand_id
1 'polypeptide(L)' 'MEDIFVVKRCNKIIIHGRRAGDSQHDPAEALSWFRICDTRTEGFIGDGYDVEEDARRECKRLNAASSPLPVRESSG' A
#
# COMPACT_ATOMS: atom_id res chain seq x y z
N MET A 1 11.77 15.20 -9.80
CA MET A 1 11.87 14.24 -8.68
C MET A 1 10.91 13.12 -9.02
N GLU A 2 11.41 11.91 -9.26
CA GLU A 2 10.54 10.74 -9.41
C GLU A 2 9.96 10.37 -8.03
N ASP A 3 8.71 9.90 -8.01
CA ASP A 3 8.07 9.44 -6.78
C ASP A 3 8.79 8.18 -6.26
N ILE A 4 9.25 8.22 -5.02
CA ILE A 4 9.92 7.11 -4.33
C ILE A 4 8.91 6.01 -4.01
N PHE A 5 7.67 6.41 -3.72
CA PHE A 5 6.57 5.52 -3.40
C PHE A 5 5.48 5.62 -4.45
N VAL A 6 4.93 4.47 -4.85
CA VAL A 6 3.84 4.38 -5.83
C VAL A 6 2.72 3.47 -5.33
N VAL A 7 1.47 3.82 -5.62
CA VAL A 7 0.33 2.96 -5.33
C VAL A 7 0.21 1.89 -6.41
N LYS A 8 0.18 0.62 -6.02
CA LYS A 8 -0.07 -0.53 -6.89
C LYS A 8 -1.35 -1.24 -6.48
N ARG A 9 -2.23 -1.47 -7.45
CA ARG A 9 -3.38 -2.36 -7.29
C ARG A 9 -2.90 -3.81 -7.24
N CYS A 10 -3.31 -4.52 -6.20
CA CYS A 10 -3.01 -5.92 -5.93
C CYS A 10 -4.31 -6.70 -5.76
N ASN A 11 -4.26 -8.01 -6.05
CA ASN A 11 -5.39 -8.89 -5.77
C ASN A 11 -5.38 -9.25 -4.27
N LYS A 12 -6.50 -9.04 -3.58
CA LYS A 12 -6.70 -9.55 -2.22
C LYS A 12 -7.17 -11.00 -2.31
N ILE A 13 -6.37 -11.93 -1.80
CA ILE A 13 -6.81 -13.32 -1.65
C ILE A 13 -7.25 -13.49 -0.19
N ILE A 14 -8.56 -13.64 0.04
CA ILE A 14 -9.07 -13.92 1.37
C ILE A 14 -9.13 -15.43 1.56
N ILE A 15 -8.31 -15.95 2.48
CA ILE A 15 -8.31 -17.36 2.85
C ILE A 15 -9.18 -17.52 4.10
N HIS A 16 -10.38 -18.05 3.92
CA HIS A 16 -11.27 -18.38 5.03
C HIS A 16 -10.87 -19.73 5.62
N GLY A 17 -10.60 -19.78 6.93
CA GLY A 17 -10.36 -21.03 7.64
C GLY A 17 -11.63 -21.88 7.67
N ARG A 18 -11.54 -23.15 7.26
CA ARG A 18 -12.68 -24.08 7.25
C ARG A 18 -12.68 -24.96 8.50
N ARG A 19 -13.85 -25.17 9.10
CA ARG A 19 -14.06 -26.25 10.07
C ARG A 19 -14.55 -27.51 9.35
N ALA A 20 -14.21 -28.68 9.87
CA ALA A 20 -14.67 -29.95 9.32
C ALA A 20 -16.22 -29.99 9.30
N GLY A 21 -16.80 -30.24 8.13
CA GLY A 21 -18.25 -30.26 7.91
C GLY A 21 -18.83 -28.99 7.28
N ASP A 22 -18.05 -27.92 7.16
CA ASP A 22 -18.51 -26.68 6.54
C ASP A 22 -18.46 -26.78 5.00
N SER A 23 -19.62 -26.69 4.36
CA SER A 23 -19.80 -26.81 2.91
C SER A 23 -19.95 -25.44 2.23
N GLN A 24 -19.81 -24.35 2.98
CA GLN A 24 -20.08 -23.02 2.46
C GLN A 24 -18.89 -22.53 1.64
N HIS A 25 -19.08 -22.48 0.32
CA HIS A 25 -18.15 -21.87 -0.61
C HIS A 25 -18.69 -20.50 -1.00
N ASP A 26 -18.52 -19.51 -0.12
CA ASP A 26 -18.69 -18.13 -0.57
C ASP A 26 -17.68 -17.88 -1.69
N PRO A 27 -18.12 -17.41 -2.88
CA PRO A 27 -17.22 -17.15 -3.99
C PRO A 27 -16.16 -16.15 -3.52
N ALA A 28 -14.90 -16.40 -3.88
CA ALA A 28 -13.83 -15.46 -3.59
C ALA A 28 -14.18 -14.13 -4.27
N GLU A 29 -14.65 -13.15 -3.48
CA GLU A 29 -14.86 -11.81 -3.98
C GLU A 29 -13.49 -11.28 -4.39
N ALA A 30 -13.39 -10.86 -5.66
CA ALA A 30 -12.21 -10.20 -6.19
C ALA A 30 -12.11 -8.80 -5.57
N LEU A 31 -11.75 -8.73 -4.29
CA LEU A 31 -11.48 -7.48 -3.62
C LEU A 31 -10.14 -6.95 -4.14
N SER A 32 -10.16 -5.73 -4.64
CA SER A 32 -8.94 -5.03 -5.01
C SER A 32 -8.33 -4.43 -3.76
N TRP A 33 -7.04 -4.67 -3.54
CA TRP A 33 -6.29 -4.01 -2.48
C TRP A 33 -5.24 -3.09 -3.07
N PHE A 34 -5.01 -1.95 -2.44
CA PHE A 34 -4.02 -0.97 -2.88
C PHE A 34 -2.85 -0.99 -1.92
N ARG A 35 -1.64 -1.24 -2.44
CA ARG A 35 -0.42 -1.25 -1.62
C ARG A 35 0.53 -0.19 -2.09
N ILE A 36 1.31 0.34 -1.15
CA ILE A 36 2.35 1.31 -1.44
C ILE A 36 3.65 0.53 -1.69
N CYS A 37 4.24 0.73 -2.86
CA CYS A 37 5.48 0.10 -3.30
C CYS A 37 6.61 1.12 -3.21
N ASP A 38 7.70 0.79 -2.52
CA ASP A 38 8.97 1.54 -2.63
C ASP A 38 9.66 1.12 -3.94
N THR A 39 9.92 2.08 -4.81
CA THR A 39 10.54 1.82 -6.11
C THR A 39 12.03 1.48 -6.01
N ARG A 40 12.67 1.74 -4.87
CA ARG A 40 14.12 1.49 -4.66
C ARG A 40 14.41 0.09 -4.16
N THR A 41 13.50 -0.48 -3.37
CA THR A 41 13.64 -1.81 -2.77
C THR A 41 12.72 -2.83 -3.39
N GLU A 42 11.79 -2.39 -4.25
CA GLU A 42 10.69 -3.18 -4.80
C GLU A 42 9.79 -3.82 -3.73
N GLY A 43 9.90 -3.33 -2.48
CA GLY A 43 9.14 -3.80 -1.33
C GLY A 43 7.80 -3.08 -1.17
N PHE A 44 6.91 -3.69 -0.39
CA PHE A 44 5.63 -3.09 0.01
C PHE A 44 5.70 -2.52 1.42
N ILE A 45 5.01 -1.39 1.63
CA ILE A 45 4.93 -0.71 2.92
C ILE A 45 3.54 -0.91 3.53
N GLY A 46 3.51 -1.42 4.77
CA GLY A 46 2.29 -1.62 5.54
C GLY A 46 1.38 -2.75 5.03
N ASP A 47 0.18 -2.84 5.61
CA ASP A 47 -0.77 -3.95 5.39
C ASP A 47 -1.71 -3.76 4.18
N GLY A 48 -1.61 -2.65 3.44
CA GLY A 48 -2.47 -2.35 2.28
C GLY A 48 -3.79 -1.69 2.65
N TYR A 49 -4.46 -1.10 1.64
CA TYR A 49 -5.64 -0.24 1.78
C TYR A 49 -6.78 -0.75 0.92
N ASP A 50 -7.98 -0.92 1.49
CA ASP A 50 -9.18 -1.32 0.75
C ASP A 50 -9.67 -0.23 -0.22
N VAL A 51 -9.36 1.05 0.06
CA VAL A 51 -9.75 2.21 -0.75
C VAL A 51 -8.52 2.83 -1.43
N GLU A 52 -8.57 3.04 -2.74
CA GLU A 52 -7.47 3.62 -3.52
C GLU A 52 -7.08 5.01 -3.04
N GLU A 53 -8.07 5.82 -2.67
CA GLU A 53 -7.86 7.19 -2.24
C GLU A 53 -7.03 7.27 -0.95
N ASP A 54 -7.25 6.34 -0.02
CA ASP A 54 -6.47 6.28 1.22
C ASP A 54 -5.02 5.88 0.95
N ALA A 55 -4.81 4.90 0.06
CA ALA A 55 -3.47 4.55 -0.41
C ALA A 55 -2.77 5.74 -1.09
N ARG A 56 -3.50 6.51 -1.92
CA ARG A 56 -2.96 7.70 -2.60
C ARG A 56 -2.62 8.82 -1.63
N ARG A 57 -3.46 9.05 -0.61
CA ARG A 57 -3.19 10.06 0.43
C ARG A 57 -1.94 9.71 1.21
N GLU A 58 -1.79 8.45 1.62
CA GLU A 58 -0.59 8.03 2.33
C GLU A 58 0.66 8.05 1.42
N CYS A 59 0.54 7.58 0.18
CA CYS A 59 1.63 7.61 -0.79
C CYS A 59 2.16 9.04 -0.99
N LYS A 60 1.26 10.03 -1.11
CA LYS A 60 1.65 11.45 -1.19
C LYS A 60 2.35 11.92 0.07
N ARG A 61 1.87 11.53 1.26
CA ARG A 61 2.50 11.87 2.54
C ARG A 61 3.92 11.31 2.63
N LEU A 62 4.13 10.06 2.23
CA LEU A 62 5.43 9.41 2.22
C LEU A 62 6.39 10.04 1.22
N ASN A 63 5.92 10.35 0.00
CA ASN A 63 6.73 11.06 -1.00
C ASN A 63 7.10 12.46 -0.54
N ALA A 64 6.19 13.20 0.10
CA ALA A 64 6.48 14.52 0.66
C ALA A 64 7.51 14.44 1.80
N ALA A 65 7.41 13.44 2.66
CA ALA A 65 8.35 13.24 3.78
C ALA A 65 9.74 12.75 3.33
N SER A 66 9.82 12.01 2.21
CA SER A 66 11.09 11.51 1.67
C SER A 66 11.70 12.40 0.59
N SER A 67 10.96 13.41 0.13
CA SER A 67 11.53 14.46 -0.71
C SER A 67 12.58 15.20 0.11
N PRO A 68 13.80 15.41 -0.42
CA PRO A 68 14.82 16.19 0.26
C PRO A 68 14.26 17.61 0.46
N LEU A 69 13.90 17.93 1.69
CA LEU A 69 13.78 19.31 2.09
C LEU A 69 15.15 19.96 1.82
N PRO A 70 15.22 21.14 1.19
CA PRO A 70 16.47 21.88 1.20
C PRO A 70 16.88 22.02 2.66
N VAL A 71 18.05 21.45 3.00
CA VAL A 71 18.63 21.59 4.33
C VAL A 71 18.59 23.08 4.63
N ARG A 72 17.87 23.48 5.69
CA ARG A 72 17.96 24.87 6.15
C ARG A 72 19.40 25.04 6.58
N GLU A 73 20.22 25.64 5.72
CA GLU A 73 21.56 26.08 6.07
C GLU A 73 21.39 26.92 7.34
N SER A 74 21.87 26.37 8.44
CA SER A 74 21.90 27.07 9.71
C SER A 74 22.94 28.17 9.55
N SER A 75 22.49 29.37 9.22
CA SER A 75 23.34 30.56 9.26
C SER A 75 23.71 30.81 10.72
N GLY A 76 24.91 30.37 11.10
CA GLY A 76 25.61 30.80 12.31
C GLY A 76 26.32 32.13 12.08
#